data_AF-R7IL61-F1
#
_entry.id   AF-R7IL61-F1
#
_cell.length_a   1.000
_cell.length_b   1.000
_cell.length_c   1.000
_cell.angle_alpha   90.00
_cell.angle_beta   90.00
_cell.angle_gamma   90.00
#
_symmetry.space_group_name_H-M   'P 1'
#
loop_
_entity.id
_entity.type
_entity.pdbx_description
1 polymer ?
#
loop_
_entity_poly.entity_id
_entity_poly.type
_entity_poly.pdbx_seq_one_letter_code
_entity_poly.pdbx_strand_id
1 'polypeptide(L)'
;MRHTETVRLSGKAVTAAVAAALLAMASAANSAPLTPPRISSTLDNSAADVTVTYTDNTANTDIIYAPVEPGSADALTVNVNSLTVVNLTTAGTVQIQTGTKDVTGSDGTVTQEPVYTTYDKNGGGIATNPAFPGTSITLTTAKDLSVTARTAAISAGNRSGITGSIGGDLILKSTGGEAISVTEATAGENTAQTVNLALNGGKATIKAEGAGDAVYASGMNSSVSLSGASDYVITSETGSALRSVNGATDLGPGTERER
;
A
#
# COMPACT_ATOMS: atom_id res chain seq x y z
N MET A 1 -49.32 -3.71 11.41
CA MET A 1 -48.06 -3.03 11.78
C MET A 1 -46.91 -3.87 11.27
N ARG A 2 -46.12 -3.38 10.30
CA ARG A 2 -44.95 -4.11 9.78
C ARG A 2 -43.76 -3.79 10.68
N HIS A 3 -43.25 -4.79 11.37
CA HIS A 3 -42.04 -4.69 12.17
C HIS A 3 -40.86 -4.60 11.21
N THR A 4 -40.13 -3.48 11.23
CA THR A 4 -38.88 -3.34 10.46
C THR A 4 -37.75 -3.68 11.40
N GLU A 5 -37.19 -4.88 11.25
CA GLU A 5 -36.04 -5.34 12.03
C GLU A 5 -34.77 -4.82 11.37
N THR A 6 -34.06 -3.92 12.07
CA THR A 6 -32.75 -3.43 11.60
C THR A 6 -31.69 -4.44 12.04
N VAL A 7 -31.31 -5.35 11.13
CA VAL A 7 -30.22 -6.30 11.37
C VAL A 7 -28.89 -5.54 11.40
N ARG A 8 -28.31 -5.38 12.59
CA ARG A 8 -26.93 -4.91 12.73
C ARG A 8 -25.99 -6.07 12.43
N LEU A 9 -25.44 -6.08 11.22
CA LEU A 9 -24.38 -7.00 10.83
C LEU A 9 -23.11 -6.61 11.61
N SER A 10 -22.70 -7.45 12.56
CA SER A 10 -21.43 -7.29 13.28
C SER A 10 -20.25 -7.46 12.32
N GLY A 11 -19.10 -6.83 12.60
CA GLY A 11 -17.99 -6.65 11.63
C GLY A 11 -17.54 -7.89 10.84
N LYS A 12 -17.66 -9.11 11.39
CA LYS A 12 -17.40 -10.37 10.66
C LYS A 12 -18.37 -10.64 9.50
N ALA A 13 -19.64 -10.26 9.67
CA ALA A 13 -20.66 -10.45 8.65
C ALA A 13 -20.53 -9.44 7.50
N VAL A 14 -19.93 -8.28 7.74
CA VAL A 14 -19.62 -7.28 6.70
C VAL A 14 -18.46 -7.77 5.83
N THR A 15 -17.39 -8.34 6.41
CA THR A 15 -16.27 -8.91 5.64
C THR A 15 -16.70 -10.10 4.78
N ALA A 16 -17.56 -10.97 5.31
CA ALA A 16 -18.13 -12.09 4.55
C ALA A 16 -19.08 -11.60 3.43
N ALA A 17 -19.84 -10.53 3.66
CA ALA A 17 -20.71 -9.94 2.64
C ALA A 17 -19.92 -9.26 1.51
N VAL A 18 -18.79 -8.61 1.80
CA VAL A 18 -17.89 -8.05 0.78
C VAL A 18 -17.25 -9.15 -0.06
N ALA A 19 -16.72 -10.21 0.57
CA ALA A 19 -16.16 -11.36 -0.14
C ALA A 19 -17.22 -12.06 -1.01
N ALA A 20 -18.45 -12.23 -0.51
CA ALA A 20 -19.55 -12.83 -1.27
C ALA A 20 -20.06 -11.93 -2.41
N ALA A 21 -20.14 -10.61 -2.20
CA ALA A 21 -20.49 -9.67 -3.26
C ALA A 21 -19.41 -9.60 -4.36
N LEU A 22 -18.14 -9.67 -3.97
CA LEU A 22 -17.01 -9.66 -4.90
C LEU A 22 -16.89 -10.97 -5.68
N LEU A 23 -17.15 -12.11 -5.03
CA LEU A 23 -17.23 -13.42 -5.67
C LEU A 23 -18.42 -13.52 -6.64
N ALA A 24 -19.55 -12.88 -6.32
CA ALA A 24 -20.73 -12.86 -7.20
C ALA A 24 -20.50 -12.05 -8.49
N MET A 25 -19.65 -11.01 -8.48
CA MET A 25 -19.37 -10.19 -9.66
C MET A 25 -18.40 -10.83 -10.66
N ALA A 26 -17.64 -11.86 -10.25
CA ALA A 26 -16.54 -12.41 -11.06
C ALA A 26 -16.82 -13.76 -11.74
N SER A 27 -18.02 -14.31 -11.60
CA SER A 27 -18.37 -15.62 -12.15
C SER A 27 -18.65 -15.65 -13.66
N ALA A 28 -18.45 -14.55 -14.38
CA ALA A 28 -18.56 -14.52 -15.85
C ALA A 28 -17.15 -14.48 -16.48
N ALA A 29 -16.83 -15.50 -17.27
CA ALA A 29 -15.80 -15.39 -18.30
C ALA A 29 -16.18 -14.20 -19.21
N ASN A 30 -15.28 -13.23 -19.38
CA ASN A 30 -15.51 -11.86 -19.91
C ASN A 30 -15.98 -10.80 -18.90
N SER A 31 -15.82 -11.02 -17.59
CA SER A 31 -16.14 -10.02 -16.57
C SER A 31 -15.27 -8.76 -16.72
N ALA A 32 -15.92 -7.59 -16.60
CA ALA A 32 -15.24 -6.30 -16.58
C ALA A 32 -14.20 -6.26 -15.44
N PRO A 33 -13.12 -5.47 -15.57
CA PRO A 33 -12.15 -5.32 -14.50
C PRO A 33 -12.83 -4.98 -13.16
N LEU A 34 -12.40 -5.64 -12.08
CA LEU A 34 -12.88 -5.31 -10.74
C LEU A 34 -12.24 -3.99 -10.32
N THR A 35 -13.07 -3.01 -9.94
CA THR A 35 -12.58 -1.68 -9.53
C THR A 35 -12.96 -1.35 -8.09
N PRO A 36 -12.42 -2.07 -7.09
CA PRO A 36 -12.69 -1.74 -5.70
C PRO A 36 -12.06 -0.38 -5.36
N PRO A 37 -12.67 0.40 -4.45
CA PRO A 37 -12.12 1.69 -4.04
C PRO A 37 -10.77 1.54 -3.33
N ARG A 38 -10.59 0.44 -2.57
CA ARG A 38 -9.37 0.02 -1.87
C ARG A 38 -9.39 -1.49 -1.66
N ILE A 39 -8.23 -2.07 -1.36
CA ILE A 39 -8.07 -3.47 -0.94
C ILE A 39 -7.51 -3.49 0.47
N SER A 40 -8.36 -3.80 1.45
CA SER A 40 -7.99 -3.84 2.87
C SER A 40 -8.32 -5.15 3.58
N SER A 41 -8.82 -6.12 2.83
CA SER A 41 -9.10 -7.48 3.28
C SER A 41 -8.75 -8.43 2.15
N THR A 42 -8.60 -9.72 2.47
CA THR A 42 -8.23 -10.73 1.49
C THR A 42 -9.10 -10.67 0.23
N LEU A 43 -8.44 -10.59 -0.91
CA LEU A 43 -9.01 -10.66 -2.25
C LEU A 43 -8.42 -11.86 -2.96
N ASP A 44 -9.18 -12.94 -3.02
CA ASP A 44 -8.76 -14.18 -3.66
C ASP A 44 -9.68 -14.49 -4.84
N ASN A 45 -9.22 -14.10 -6.02
CA ASN A 45 -9.90 -14.28 -7.28
C ASN A 45 -8.90 -14.22 -8.45
N SER A 46 -8.18 -15.31 -8.65
CA SER A 46 -7.12 -15.43 -9.66
C SER A 46 -7.55 -15.21 -11.12
N ALA A 47 -8.85 -15.17 -11.40
CA ALA A 47 -9.38 -14.90 -12.73
C ALA A 47 -9.64 -13.40 -12.99
N ALA A 48 -9.65 -12.56 -11.96
CA ALA A 48 -10.03 -11.16 -12.09
C ALA A 48 -8.86 -10.24 -12.41
N ASP A 49 -9.03 -9.36 -13.40
CA ASP A 49 -8.19 -8.18 -13.59
C ASP A 49 -8.70 -7.09 -12.65
N VAL A 50 -7.82 -6.52 -11.82
CA VAL A 50 -8.19 -5.57 -10.76
C VAL A 50 -7.55 -4.22 -10.99
N THR A 51 -8.33 -3.14 -10.90
CA THR A 51 -7.84 -1.76 -10.97
C THR A 51 -8.31 -0.94 -9.78
N VAL A 52 -7.38 -0.47 -8.95
CA VAL A 52 -7.67 0.44 -7.83
C VAL A 52 -7.24 1.84 -8.23
N THR A 53 -8.20 2.75 -8.40
CA THR A 53 -7.92 4.18 -8.56
C THR A 53 -8.29 4.89 -7.27
N TYR A 54 -7.30 5.51 -6.63
CA TYR A 54 -7.45 6.14 -5.34
C TYR A 54 -7.13 7.63 -5.43
N THR A 55 -7.87 8.44 -4.68
CA THR A 55 -7.55 9.84 -4.46
C THR A 55 -7.99 10.21 -3.07
N ASP A 56 -7.06 10.70 -2.27
CA ASP A 56 -7.31 11.23 -0.95
C ASP A 56 -7.92 12.63 -1.07
N ASN A 57 -9.25 12.67 -1.03
CA ASN A 57 -10.07 13.88 -1.17
C ASN A 57 -10.75 14.29 0.15
N THR A 58 -10.41 13.67 1.29
CA THR A 58 -11.24 13.75 2.50
C THR A 58 -10.66 14.65 3.60
N ALA A 59 -11.56 15.21 4.42
CA ALA A 59 -11.28 15.96 5.64
C ALA A 59 -11.53 15.10 6.92
N ASN A 60 -11.64 13.78 6.78
CA ASN A 60 -12.15 12.86 7.82
C ASN A 60 -11.20 11.66 8.06
N THR A 61 -11.19 11.08 9.27
CA THR A 61 -10.21 10.11 9.84
C THR A 61 -9.71 8.90 9.01
N ASP A 62 -10.25 8.66 7.82
CA ASP A 62 -9.88 7.57 6.89
C ASP A 62 -8.63 7.88 6.02
N ILE A 63 -7.99 9.03 6.25
CA ILE A 63 -6.95 9.66 5.41
C ILE A 63 -5.59 8.94 5.39
N ILE A 64 -5.36 7.97 6.27
CA ILE A 64 -4.01 7.41 6.47
C ILE A 64 -3.77 6.17 5.59
N TYR A 65 -4.78 5.66 4.89
CA TYR A 65 -4.65 4.35 4.26
C TYR A 65 -4.23 4.37 2.79
N ALA A 66 -3.36 3.43 2.43
CA ALA A 66 -2.96 3.22 1.05
C ALA A 66 -4.07 2.51 0.25
N PRO A 67 -4.07 2.61 -1.09
CA PRO A 67 -4.95 1.85 -1.98
C PRO A 67 -5.00 0.36 -1.66
N VAL A 68 -3.86 -0.25 -1.32
CA VAL A 68 -3.74 -1.65 -0.90
C VAL A 68 -2.97 -1.71 0.41
N GLU A 69 -3.62 -2.12 1.49
CA GLU A 69 -3.06 -2.14 2.83
C GLU A 69 -3.94 -2.94 3.80
N PRO A 70 -3.40 -3.75 4.73
CA PRO A 70 -4.20 -4.48 5.71
C PRO A 70 -5.15 -3.58 6.52
N GLY A 71 -6.43 -3.93 6.58
CA GLY A 71 -7.45 -3.22 7.38
C GLY A 71 -7.66 -3.79 8.78
N SER A 72 -6.98 -4.88 9.13
CA SER A 72 -6.98 -5.52 10.45
C SER A 72 -5.59 -6.06 10.78
N ALA A 73 -5.45 -6.65 11.97
CA ALA A 73 -4.22 -7.36 12.38
C ALA A 73 -4.00 -8.68 11.61
N ASP A 74 -4.93 -9.09 10.75
CA ASP A 74 -4.81 -10.30 9.93
C ASP A 74 -3.98 -10.01 8.68
N ALA A 75 -3.16 -10.99 8.26
CA ALA A 75 -2.40 -10.88 7.02
C ALA A 75 -3.33 -10.66 5.82
N LEU A 76 -2.92 -9.78 4.91
CA LEU A 76 -3.66 -9.47 3.68
C LEU A 76 -3.17 -10.39 2.57
N THR A 77 -4.08 -11.14 1.95
CA THR A 77 -3.76 -11.88 0.72
C THR A 77 -4.45 -11.24 -0.47
N VAL A 78 -3.70 -10.96 -1.53
CA VAL A 78 -4.23 -10.51 -2.82
C VAL A 78 -3.77 -11.50 -3.87
N ASN A 79 -4.70 -12.29 -4.41
CA ASN A 79 -4.46 -13.28 -5.45
C ASN A 79 -5.40 -13.01 -6.62
N VAL A 80 -4.88 -12.43 -7.70
CA VAL A 80 -5.67 -11.92 -8.83
C VAL A 80 -5.02 -12.25 -10.18
N ASN A 81 -5.71 -12.01 -11.30
CA ASN A 81 -5.11 -12.20 -12.62
C ASN A 81 -4.07 -11.11 -12.90
N SER A 82 -4.46 -9.84 -12.82
CA SER A 82 -3.56 -8.68 -12.88
C SER A 82 -3.99 -7.63 -11.86
N LEU A 83 -3.06 -6.79 -11.41
CA LEU A 83 -3.35 -5.69 -10.50
C LEU A 83 -2.76 -4.38 -11.02
N THR A 84 -3.62 -3.39 -11.19
CA THR A 84 -3.23 -2.00 -11.45
C THR A 84 -3.65 -1.13 -10.28
N VAL A 85 -2.71 -0.40 -9.69
CA VAL A 85 -2.95 0.54 -8.60
C VAL A 85 -2.49 1.93 -9.04
N VAL A 86 -3.39 2.90 -8.98
CA VAL A 86 -3.10 4.30 -9.32
C VAL A 86 -3.56 5.18 -8.17
N ASN A 87 -2.60 5.78 -7.48
CA ASN A 87 -2.87 6.82 -6.50
C ASN A 87 -2.67 8.20 -7.13
N LEU A 88 -3.76 8.96 -7.26
CA LEU A 88 -3.81 10.31 -7.83
C LEU A 88 -3.74 11.42 -6.76
N THR A 89 -3.52 11.07 -5.50
CA THR A 89 -3.42 12.03 -4.39
C THR A 89 -2.29 13.02 -4.62
N THR A 90 -2.65 14.30 -4.73
CA THR A 90 -1.69 15.40 -4.79
C THR A 90 -1.04 15.66 -3.44
N ALA A 91 0.18 16.21 -3.44
CA ALA A 91 0.85 16.62 -2.20
C ALA A 91 0.01 17.62 -1.40
N GLY A 92 0.16 17.58 -0.08
CA GLY A 92 -0.48 18.50 0.84
C GLY A 92 -0.82 17.82 2.16
N THR A 93 -1.38 18.60 3.08
CA THR A 93 -1.77 18.15 4.40
C THR A 93 -3.29 18.18 4.57
N VAL A 94 -3.73 17.62 5.69
CA VAL A 94 -5.11 17.58 6.15
C VAL A 94 -5.13 17.73 7.67
N GLN A 95 -6.17 18.36 8.20
CA GLN A 95 -6.37 18.46 9.65
C GLN A 95 -7.48 17.51 10.07
N ILE A 96 -7.17 16.63 11.02
CA ILE A 96 -8.11 15.66 11.58
C ILE A 96 -8.35 16.04 13.03
N GLN A 97 -9.61 16.10 13.44
CA GLN A 97 -9.94 16.30 14.85
C GLN A 97 -9.54 15.03 15.63
N THR A 98 -8.59 15.16 16.55
CA THR A 98 -8.04 14.05 17.34
C THR A 98 -8.51 14.07 18.79
N GLY A 99 -9.18 15.14 19.21
CA GLY A 99 -9.79 15.22 20.52
C GLY A 99 -10.55 16.51 20.76
N THR A 100 -10.84 16.76 22.03
CA THR A 100 -11.32 18.04 22.54
C THR A 100 -10.47 18.44 23.73
N LYS A 101 -10.41 19.75 24.01
CA LYS A 101 -9.78 20.29 25.20
C LYS A 101 -10.77 21.20 25.93
N ASP A 102 -10.73 21.15 27.25
CA ASP A 102 -11.44 22.10 28.09
C ASP A 102 -10.73 23.45 28.06
N VAL A 103 -11.50 24.51 27.82
CA VAL A 103 -11.05 25.91 27.86
C VAL A 103 -11.91 26.63 28.87
N THR A 104 -11.29 27.10 29.96
CA THR A 104 -11.99 27.89 30.98
C THR A 104 -11.97 29.35 30.59
N GLY A 105 -13.15 29.92 30.36
CA GLY A 105 -13.36 31.34 30.14
C GLY A 105 -13.07 32.18 31.38
N SER A 106 -12.90 33.48 31.19
CA SER A 106 -12.64 34.46 32.27
C SER A 106 -13.76 34.57 33.31
N ASP A 107 -14.94 34.07 32.99
CA ASP A 107 -16.12 33.98 33.86
C ASP A 107 -16.20 32.65 34.64
N GLY A 108 -15.22 31.76 34.46
CA GLY A 108 -15.19 30.42 35.05
C GLY A 108 -15.97 29.35 34.26
N THR A 109 -16.59 29.70 33.14
CA THR A 109 -17.30 28.74 32.27
C THR A 109 -16.30 27.85 31.53
N VAL A 110 -16.53 26.54 31.48
CA VAL A 110 -15.70 25.61 30.70
C VAL A 110 -16.36 25.30 29.36
N THR A 111 -15.68 25.56 28.24
CA THR A 111 -16.09 25.14 26.90
C THR A 111 -15.16 24.06 26.36
N GLN A 112 -15.70 23.14 25.56
CA GLN A 112 -14.91 22.10 24.90
C GLN A 112 -14.59 22.54 23.47
N GLU A 113 -13.32 22.78 23.21
CA GLU A 113 -12.82 23.16 21.88
C GLU A 113 -12.20 21.96 21.16
N PRO A 114 -12.42 21.80 19.84
CA PRO A 114 -11.81 20.71 19.08
C PRO A 114 -10.28 20.85 19.02
N VAL A 115 -9.58 19.73 19.13
CA VAL A 115 -8.14 19.62 18.90
C VAL A 115 -7.91 18.95 17.55
N TYR A 116 -7.12 19.59 16.70
CA TYR A 116 -6.77 19.08 15.38
C TYR A 116 -5.30 18.69 15.31
N THR A 117 -5.02 17.55 14.67
CA THR A 117 -3.67 17.12 14.28
C THR A 117 -3.55 17.20 12.77
N THR A 118 -2.42 17.72 12.30
CA THR A 118 -2.09 17.79 10.87
C THR A 118 -1.42 16.50 10.43
N TYR A 119 -1.92 15.89 9.35
CA TYR A 119 -1.34 14.71 8.71
C TYR A 119 -1.00 15.03 7.25
N ASP A 120 0.01 14.35 6.70
CA ASP A 120 0.27 14.35 5.26
C ASP A 120 -0.77 13.47 4.54
N LYS A 121 -1.23 13.92 3.37
CA LYS A 121 -2.14 13.12 2.53
C LYS A 121 -1.47 11.82 2.07
N ASN A 122 -2.19 10.70 2.08
CA ASN A 122 -1.61 9.42 1.68
C ASN A 122 -1.35 9.37 0.16
N GLY A 123 -0.07 9.42 -0.21
CA GLY A 123 0.40 9.31 -1.57
C GLY A 123 0.92 7.93 -1.97
N GLY A 124 0.80 6.90 -1.13
CA GLY A 124 1.39 5.58 -1.33
C GLY A 124 0.55 4.65 -2.22
N GLY A 125 1.13 3.55 -2.71
CA GLY A 125 0.45 2.54 -3.52
C GLY A 125 0.04 1.30 -2.71
N ILE A 126 0.94 0.34 -2.60
CA ILE A 126 0.79 -0.86 -1.78
C ILE A 126 1.65 -0.69 -0.53
N ALA A 127 1.06 -0.74 0.66
CA ALA A 127 1.77 -0.48 1.90
C ALA A 127 1.39 -1.43 3.02
N THR A 128 2.36 -1.81 3.86
CA THR A 128 2.09 -2.42 5.16
C THR A 128 1.48 -1.39 6.12
N ASN A 129 0.61 -1.83 7.03
CA ASN A 129 -0.09 -0.91 7.93
C ASN A 129 0.65 -0.69 9.25
N PRO A 130 1.08 0.53 9.59
CA PRO A 130 1.73 0.83 10.88
C PRO A 130 0.80 0.61 12.09
N ALA A 131 -0.53 0.67 11.91
CA ALA A 131 -1.48 0.36 12.97
C ALA A 131 -1.52 -1.14 13.32
N PHE A 132 -0.98 -1.99 12.45
CA PHE A 132 -0.90 -3.44 12.63
C PHE A 132 0.54 -3.97 12.42
N PRO A 133 1.49 -3.66 13.32
CA PRO A 133 2.87 -4.10 13.19
C PRO A 133 3.00 -5.62 13.14
N GLY A 134 3.81 -6.14 12.23
CA GLY A 134 3.97 -7.58 11.97
C GLY A 134 2.95 -8.18 11.01
N THR A 135 1.93 -7.42 10.60
CA THR A 135 0.95 -7.87 9.60
C THR A 135 1.47 -7.65 8.19
N SER A 136 1.64 -8.74 7.44
CA SER A 136 2.24 -8.76 6.11
C SER A 136 1.22 -8.90 4.98
N ILE A 137 1.66 -8.62 3.75
CA ILE A 137 0.88 -8.80 2.52
C ILE A 137 1.46 -9.95 1.72
N THR A 138 0.62 -10.90 1.30
CA THR A 138 0.93 -11.85 0.23
C THR A 138 0.30 -11.35 -1.07
N LEU A 139 1.10 -11.09 -2.10
CA LEU A 139 0.67 -10.53 -3.38
C LEU A 139 1.01 -11.47 -4.53
N THR A 140 -0.01 -12.08 -5.11
CA THR A 140 0.10 -13.00 -6.24
C THR A 140 -0.71 -12.45 -7.42
N THR A 141 -0.06 -12.34 -8.58
CA THR A 141 -0.73 -12.02 -9.85
C THR A 141 -0.35 -13.05 -10.90
N ALA A 142 -1.31 -13.51 -11.71
CA ALA A 142 -1.04 -14.42 -12.81
C ALA A 142 -0.42 -13.73 -14.04
N LYS A 143 -0.57 -12.41 -14.13
CA LYS A 143 -0.04 -11.51 -15.16
C LYS A 143 0.68 -10.34 -14.49
N ASP A 144 0.44 -9.13 -14.98
CA ASP A 144 1.21 -7.93 -14.62
C ASP A 144 0.75 -7.32 -13.29
N LEU A 145 1.71 -6.67 -12.62
CA LEU A 145 1.50 -5.76 -11.52
C LEU A 145 1.99 -4.37 -11.91
N SER A 146 1.09 -3.39 -11.92
CA SER A 146 1.42 -1.99 -12.13
C SER A 146 1.00 -1.15 -10.93
N VAL A 147 1.92 -0.35 -10.39
CA VAL A 147 1.64 0.56 -9.28
C VAL A 147 2.23 1.93 -9.58
N THR A 148 1.38 2.95 -9.61
CA THR A 148 1.78 4.35 -9.71
C THR A 148 1.30 5.10 -8.48
N ALA A 149 2.22 5.76 -7.78
CA ALA A 149 1.96 6.48 -6.54
C ALA A 149 2.77 7.79 -6.47
N ARG A 150 2.37 8.69 -5.58
CA ARG A 150 3.11 9.93 -5.32
C ARG A 150 4.30 9.70 -4.41
N THR A 151 4.13 8.96 -3.32
CA THR A 151 5.21 8.57 -2.41
C THR A 151 5.70 7.18 -2.80
N ALA A 152 5.70 6.20 -1.90
CA ALA A 152 6.12 4.85 -2.22
C ALA A 152 5.11 4.11 -3.10
N ALA A 153 5.53 3.55 -4.25
CA ALA A 153 4.69 2.62 -4.99
C ALA A 153 4.49 1.33 -4.18
N ILE A 154 5.56 0.81 -3.58
CA ILE A 154 5.53 -0.27 -2.59
C ILE A 154 6.26 0.17 -1.33
N SER A 155 5.64 0.00 -0.16
CA SER A 155 6.27 0.28 1.13
C SER A 155 6.08 -0.83 2.16
N ALA A 156 7.17 -1.21 2.82
CA ALA A 156 7.16 -2.11 3.96
C ALA A 156 7.90 -1.52 5.15
N GLY A 157 7.34 -1.68 6.35
CA GLY A 157 7.92 -1.23 7.60
C GLY A 157 7.26 -1.88 8.79
N ASN A 158 7.60 -1.45 10.01
CA ASN A 158 6.94 -1.91 11.24
C ASN A 158 6.91 -3.44 11.42
N ARG A 159 8.03 -4.13 11.13
CA ARG A 159 8.16 -5.60 11.24
C ARG A 159 7.31 -6.39 10.23
N SER A 160 6.80 -5.71 9.20
CA SER A 160 5.93 -6.31 8.19
C SER A 160 6.64 -6.44 6.84
N GLY A 161 6.15 -7.34 6.00
CA GLY A 161 6.67 -7.52 4.66
C GLY A 161 5.60 -7.62 3.59
N ILE A 162 6.05 -7.54 2.34
CA ILE A 162 5.27 -7.79 1.15
C ILE A 162 5.99 -8.88 0.38
N THR A 163 5.33 -10.03 0.21
CA THR A 163 5.91 -11.18 -0.47
C THR A 163 4.95 -11.73 -1.51
N GLY A 164 5.47 -12.41 -2.54
CA GLY A 164 4.63 -13.16 -3.47
C GLY A 164 5.21 -13.28 -4.87
N SER A 165 4.35 -13.54 -5.84
CA SER A 165 4.76 -13.82 -7.22
C SER A 165 3.97 -13.04 -8.27
N ILE A 166 4.67 -12.59 -9.31
CA ILE A 166 4.11 -11.82 -10.43
C ILE A 166 4.30 -12.63 -11.71
N GLY A 167 3.22 -12.90 -12.44
CA GLY A 167 3.27 -13.76 -13.62
C GLY A 167 3.84 -13.06 -14.86
N GLY A 168 3.71 -11.75 -14.94
CA GLY A 168 4.17 -10.92 -16.05
C GLY A 168 5.05 -9.76 -15.60
N ASP A 169 4.83 -8.58 -16.17
CA ASP A 169 5.66 -7.40 -15.92
C ASP A 169 5.39 -6.82 -14.52
N LEU A 170 6.46 -6.32 -13.88
CA LEU A 170 6.39 -5.51 -12.67
C LEU A 170 6.70 -4.07 -13.05
N ILE A 171 5.74 -3.16 -12.88
CA ILE A 171 5.89 -1.75 -13.21
C ILE A 171 5.61 -0.91 -11.96
N LEU A 172 6.65 -0.33 -11.38
CA LEU A 172 6.55 0.51 -10.19
C LEU A 172 6.99 1.93 -10.53
N LYS A 173 6.13 2.89 -10.23
CA LYS A 173 6.37 4.30 -10.49
C LYS A 173 6.02 5.16 -9.27
N SER A 174 7.00 5.93 -8.81
CA SER A 174 6.80 7.02 -7.86
C SER A 174 6.98 8.37 -8.52
N THR A 175 6.15 9.35 -8.21
CA THR A 175 6.28 10.73 -8.74
C THR A 175 6.90 11.73 -7.75
N GLY A 176 7.15 11.33 -6.52
CA GLY A 176 7.58 12.25 -5.45
C GLY A 176 8.41 11.61 -4.33
N GLY A 177 8.52 10.29 -4.29
CA GLY A 177 9.32 9.55 -3.31
C GLY A 177 10.00 8.35 -3.95
N GLU A 178 10.18 7.29 -3.18
CA GLU A 178 10.81 6.07 -3.65
C GLU A 178 9.83 5.19 -4.44
N ALA A 179 10.29 4.39 -5.40
CA ALA A 179 9.39 3.39 -5.99
C ALA A 179 9.19 2.21 -5.03
N ILE A 180 10.26 1.75 -4.38
CA ILE A 180 10.22 0.76 -3.29
C ILE A 180 10.90 1.35 -2.05
N SER A 181 10.19 1.38 -0.92
CA SER A 181 10.76 1.80 0.37
C SER A 181 10.58 0.72 1.43
N VAL A 182 11.69 0.23 1.98
CA VAL A 182 11.71 -0.72 3.11
C VAL A 182 12.49 -0.10 4.25
N THR A 183 11.82 0.23 5.35
CA THR A 183 12.43 1.05 6.42
C THR A 183 12.00 0.62 7.81
N GLU A 184 12.96 0.61 8.74
CA GLU A 184 12.67 0.48 10.17
C GLU A 184 11.81 1.64 10.67
N ALA A 185 10.81 1.33 11.50
CA ALA A 185 9.98 2.36 12.12
C ALA A 185 10.81 3.26 13.04
N THR A 186 11.73 2.65 13.79
CA THR A 186 12.68 3.33 14.66
C THR A 186 14.10 2.89 14.27
N ALA A 187 14.99 3.85 14.01
CA ALA A 187 16.36 3.54 13.64
C ALA A 187 17.06 2.70 14.73
N GLY A 188 17.58 1.53 14.34
CA GLY A 188 18.31 0.63 15.23
C GLY A 188 17.44 -0.39 15.97
N GLU A 189 16.14 -0.48 15.63
CA GLU A 189 15.28 -1.56 16.13
C GLU A 189 15.70 -2.94 15.63
N ASN A 190 16.44 -3.01 14.51
CA ASN A 190 16.86 -4.27 13.88
C ASN A 190 15.67 -5.20 13.62
N THR A 191 14.53 -4.62 13.25
CA THR A 191 13.31 -5.34 12.91
C THR A 191 13.33 -5.76 11.45
N ALA A 192 12.74 -6.93 11.15
CA ALA A 192 12.70 -7.46 9.80
C ALA A 192 11.47 -6.92 9.06
N GLN A 193 11.71 -6.15 8.01
CA GLN A 193 10.70 -5.75 7.02
C GLN A 193 11.26 -6.02 5.64
N THR A 194 10.40 -6.50 4.75
CA THR A 194 10.88 -7.04 3.48
C THR A 194 9.94 -6.71 2.34
N VAL A 195 10.50 -6.56 1.15
CA VAL A 195 9.78 -6.71 -0.11
C VAL A 195 10.47 -7.83 -0.86
N ASN A 196 9.79 -8.96 -1.07
CA ASN A 196 10.33 -10.12 -1.76
C ASN A 196 9.35 -10.59 -2.84
N LEU A 197 9.61 -10.24 -4.10
CA LEU A 197 8.76 -10.58 -5.22
C LEU A 197 9.51 -11.44 -6.23
N ALA A 198 8.93 -12.59 -6.58
CA ALA A 198 9.41 -13.46 -7.63
C ALA A 198 8.58 -13.26 -8.90
N LEU A 199 9.22 -12.85 -9.98
CA LEU A 199 8.59 -12.77 -11.30
C LEU A 199 8.73 -14.12 -12.00
N ASN A 200 7.68 -14.57 -12.69
CA ASN A 200 7.66 -15.80 -13.48
C ASN A 200 7.83 -15.52 -14.98
N GLY A 201 8.46 -14.40 -15.33
CA GLY A 201 8.60 -13.88 -16.69
C GLY A 201 8.59 -12.35 -16.71
N GLY A 202 8.52 -11.78 -17.90
CA GLY A 202 8.38 -10.33 -18.06
C GLY A 202 9.61 -9.52 -17.68
N LYS A 203 9.42 -8.20 -17.55
CA LYS A 203 10.41 -7.20 -17.19
C LYS A 203 10.02 -6.51 -15.88
N ALA A 204 11.02 -6.19 -15.06
CA ALA A 204 10.86 -5.32 -13.91
C ALA A 204 11.30 -3.89 -14.26
N THR A 205 10.37 -2.93 -14.20
CA THR A 205 10.62 -1.51 -14.40
C THR A 205 10.28 -0.75 -13.12
N ILE A 206 11.29 -0.11 -12.54
CA ILE A 206 11.20 0.58 -11.25
C ILE A 206 11.70 2.00 -11.44
N LYS A 207 10.79 2.98 -11.31
CA LYS A 207 11.08 4.38 -11.61
C LYS A 207 10.67 5.30 -10.46
N ALA A 208 11.61 6.11 -9.98
CA ALA A 208 11.32 7.27 -9.14
C ALA A 208 11.52 8.56 -9.96
N GLU A 209 10.45 9.30 -10.21
CA GLU A 209 10.47 10.56 -10.95
C GLU A 209 10.64 11.78 -10.02
N GLY A 210 10.51 11.57 -8.72
CA GLY A 210 10.63 12.61 -7.70
C GLY A 210 12.02 12.71 -7.08
N ALA A 211 12.05 13.29 -5.88
CA ALA A 211 13.27 13.49 -5.07
C ALA A 211 13.85 12.19 -4.45
N GLY A 212 13.19 11.04 -4.65
CA GLY A 212 13.50 9.79 -3.96
C GLY A 212 14.39 8.82 -4.73
N ASP A 213 14.99 7.87 -4.01
CA ASP A 213 15.70 6.73 -4.62
C ASP A 213 14.71 5.77 -5.30
N ALA A 214 15.08 5.08 -6.37
CA ALA A 214 14.16 4.11 -6.98
C ALA A 214 13.88 2.94 -6.01
N VAL A 215 14.93 2.43 -5.36
CA VAL A 215 14.83 1.45 -4.27
C VAL A 215 15.62 1.94 -3.06
N TYR A 216 14.93 2.03 -1.92
CA TYR A 216 15.53 2.37 -0.63
C TYR A 216 15.29 1.26 0.40
N ALA A 217 16.37 0.75 0.98
CA ALA A 217 16.33 -0.20 2.10
C ALA A 217 17.12 0.36 3.29
N SER A 218 16.50 0.48 4.45
CA SER A 218 17.15 1.04 5.64
C SER A 218 16.81 0.27 6.92
N GLY A 219 17.86 -0.22 7.59
CA GLY A 219 17.78 -1.02 8.80
C GLY A 219 18.40 -2.40 8.64
N MET A 220 19.00 -2.94 9.72
CA MET A 220 19.89 -4.12 9.66
C MET A 220 19.22 -5.36 9.04
N ASN A 221 17.93 -5.54 9.33
CA ASN A 221 17.13 -6.67 8.85
C ASN A 221 16.12 -6.27 7.76
N SER A 222 16.27 -5.07 7.19
CA SER A 222 15.45 -4.59 6.08
C SER A 222 15.99 -5.11 4.76
N SER A 223 15.12 -5.69 3.92
CA SER A 223 15.57 -6.18 2.62
C SER A 223 14.58 -5.98 1.47
N VAL A 224 15.14 -5.79 0.28
CA VAL A 224 14.42 -5.85 -1.00
C VAL A 224 15.02 -6.97 -1.83
N SER A 225 14.19 -7.90 -2.29
CA SER A 225 14.57 -8.96 -3.22
C SER A 225 13.59 -9.00 -4.39
N LEU A 226 14.13 -8.90 -5.62
CA LEU A 226 13.39 -9.09 -6.85
C LEU A 226 14.13 -10.10 -7.73
N SER A 227 13.42 -11.15 -8.15
CA SER A 227 14.01 -12.27 -8.89
C SER A 227 13.13 -12.71 -10.06
N GLY A 228 13.71 -13.45 -11.01
CA GLY A 228 12.97 -14.11 -12.09
C GLY A 228 12.53 -13.24 -13.28
N ALA A 229 12.70 -11.91 -13.21
CA ALA A 229 12.51 -11.04 -14.39
C ALA A 229 13.59 -11.32 -15.46
N SER A 230 13.21 -11.18 -16.73
CA SER A 230 14.15 -11.26 -17.85
C SER A 230 15.09 -10.05 -17.96
N ASP A 231 14.65 -8.92 -17.41
CA ASP A 231 15.37 -7.65 -17.41
C ASP A 231 14.92 -6.78 -16.21
N TYR A 232 15.83 -5.95 -15.70
CA TYR A 232 15.59 -5.02 -14.61
C TYR A 232 16.05 -3.63 -15.02
N VAL A 233 15.10 -2.71 -15.19
CA VAL A 233 15.36 -1.29 -15.41
C VAL A 233 15.00 -0.51 -14.16
N ILE A 234 16.00 0.08 -13.53
CA ILE A 234 15.86 0.78 -12.25
C ILE A 234 16.44 2.18 -12.39
N THR A 235 15.57 3.17 -12.27
CA THR A 235 15.90 4.57 -12.56
C THR A 235 15.35 5.48 -11.48
N SER A 236 16.15 6.46 -11.06
CA SER A 236 15.68 7.62 -10.30
C SER A 236 16.01 8.86 -11.13
N GLU A 237 15.20 9.91 -11.08
CA GLU A 237 15.48 11.16 -11.77
C GLU A 237 16.44 12.07 -11.00
N THR A 238 16.49 11.93 -9.67
CA THR A 238 17.30 12.83 -8.82
C THR A 238 18.02 12.12 -7.67
N GLY A 239 17.50 10.98 -7.23
CA GLY A 239 18.09 10.13 -6.20
C GLY A 239 19.02 9.08 -6.78
N SER A 240 19.20 7.99 -6.05
CA SER A 240 19.94 6.82 -6.49
C SER A 240 18.99 5.80 -7.11
N ALA A 241 19.41 5.07 -8.13
CA ALA A 241 18.69 3.87 -8.56
C ALA A 241 18.52 2.90 -7.38
N LEU A 242 19.57 2.72 -6.57
CA LEU A 242 19.57 1.83 -5.41
C LEU A 242 20.31 2.50 -4.26
N ARG A 243 19.71 2.52 -3.08
CA ARG A 243 20.36 2.96 -1.85
C ARG A 243 20.03 2.02 -0.71
N SER A 244 21.08 1.52 -0.05
CA SER A 244 20.96 0.76 1.18
C SER A 244 21.69 1.44 2.33
N VAL A 245 21.00 1.61 3.45
CA VAL A 245 21.54 2.12 4.71
C VAL A 245 21.40 1.03 5.76
N ASN A 246 22.45 0.21 5.91
CA ASN A 246 22.44 -1.00 6.74
C ASN A 246 21.41 -2.07 6.32
N GLY A 247 20.69 -1.93 5.21
CA GLY A 247 19.79 -2.95 4.67
C GLY A 247 20.42 -3.82 3.59
N ALA A 248 19.62 -4.72 3.02
CA ALA A 248 20.02 -5.56 1.89
C ALA A 248 19.16 -5.29 0.65
N THR A 249 19.80 -5.29 -0.53
CA THR A 249 19.11 -5.26 -1.82
C THR A 249 19.67 -6.35 -2.71
N ASP A 250 18.85 -7.32 -3.09
CA ASP A 250 19.19 -8.40 -4.01
C ASP A 250 18.30 -8.33 -5.25
N LEU A 251 18.89 -8.06 -6.40
CA LEU A 251 18.17 -7.80 -7.64
C LEU A 251 18.81 -8.64 -8.74
N GLY A 252 17.97 -9.31 -9.53
CA GLY A 252 18.41 -10.28 -10.52
C GLY A 252 19.47 -9.77 -11.53
N PRO A 253 20.10 -10.70 -12.27
CA PRO A 253 21.22 -10.38 -13.17
C PRO A 253 20.79 -9.43 -14.30
N GLY A 254 21.75 -8.63 -14.82
CA GLY A 254 21.51 -7.73 -15.95
C GLY A 254 20.88 -6.38 -15.60
N THR A 255 20.95 -5.95 -14.33
CA THR A 255 20.37 -4.66 -13.90
C THR A 255 21.02 -3.46 -14.61
N GLU A 256 20.27 -2.76 -15.45
CA GLU A 256 20.64 -1.41 -15.91
C GLU A 256 20.30 -0.41 -14.78
N ARG A 257 21.33 0.30 -14.32
CA ARG A 257 21.27 1.21 -13.17
C ARG A 257 21.67 2.59 -13.64
N GLU A 258 20.68 3.42 -13.96
CA GLU A 258 20.90 4.80 -14.37
C GLU A 258 20.47 5.77 -13.27
N ARG A 259 21.21 6.86 -13.19
CA ARG A 259 21.02 7.96 -12.23
C ARG A 259 20.06 9.01 -12.77
#